data_AF-A0A3E0G582-F1
#
_entry.id   AF-A0A3E0G582-F1
#
_cell.length_a   1.000
_cell.length_b   1.000
_cell.length_c   1.000
_cell.angle_alpha   90.00
_cell.angle_beta   90.00
_cell.angle_gamma   90.00
#
_symmetry.space_group_name_H-M   'P 1'
#
loop_
_entity.id
_entity.type
_entity.pdbx_description
1 polymer ?
#
loop_
_entity_poly.entity_id
_entity_poly.type
_entity_poly.pdbx_seq_one_letter_code
_entity_poly.pdbx_strand_id
1 'polypeptide(L)'
;MAPQHCGVTGQVEDCLVMPMLIYATEAGHAFVDRSSTCPAVWTTDPARRRAAGMPADRDFATKPQLVQQILERVLAANVVFAWFAADAGHGRGPGAARSAMTTSSPCVLAVPVELPLLDARGQASCCKDILTGRVLRWERRAVGGGGTGHWLYDWATHAVTVKEQPPTEGHGHALLIRRS
;
A
#
# COMPACT_ATOMS: atom_id res chain seq x y z
N MET A 1 18.39 1.45 19.88
CA MET A 1 17.19 1.65 19.03
C MET A 1 15.96 1.35 19.88
N ALA A 2 14.76 1.21 19.32
CA ALA A 2 13.59 0.74 20.05
C ALA A 2 12.77 -0.21 19.17
N PRO A 3 12.06 -1.20 19.74
CA PRO A 3 11.38 -2.22 18.94
C PRO A 3 10.22 -1.66 18.12
N GLN A 4 10.14 -2.05 16.85
CA GLN A 4 9.09 -1.71 15.89
C GLN A 4 8.79 -2.90 14.97
N HIS A 5 7.61 -2.92 14.36
CA HIS A 5 7.25 -3.96 13.39
C HIS A 5 8.10 -3.84 12.12
N CYS A 6 9.05 -4.76 11.94
CA CYS A 6 9.91 -4.87 10.77
C CYS A 6 9.13 -5.50 9.60
N GLY A 7 9.05 -4.80 8.47
CA GLY A 7 8.36 -5.31 7.28
C GLY A 7 9.08 -6.48 6.60
N VAL A 8 10.38 -6.61 6.81
CA VAL A 8 11.20 -7.68 6.20
C VAL A 8 11.02 -9.00 6.93
N THR A 9 11.01 -8.96 8.26
CA THR A 9 10.94 -10.17 9.11
C THR A 9 9.52 -10.46 9.59
N GLY A 10 8.62 -9.47 9.54
CA GLY A 10 7.26 -9.56 10.08
C GLY A 10 7.21 -9.60 11.61
N GLN A 11 8.33 -9.29 12.29
CA GLN A 11 8.45 -9.33 13.74
C GLN A 11 8.71 -7.94 14.32
N VAL A 12 8.54 -7.81 15.64
CA VAL A 12 8.91 -6.59 16.37
C VAL A 12 10.40 -6.65 16.68
N GLU A 13 11.17 -5.75 16.08
CA GLU A 13 12.63 -5.72 16.14
C GLU A 13 13.15 -4.30 16.34
N ASP A 14 14.37 -4.16 16.83
CA ASP A 14 15.09 -2.88 16.90
C ASP A 14 15.43 -2.37 15.50
N CYS A 15 14.42 -1.81 14.82
CA CYS A 15 14.50 -1.33 13.46
C CYS A 15 13.86 0.05 13.31
N LEU A 16 14.25 0.75 12.24
CA LEU A 16 13.58 1.94 11.75
C LEU A 16 12.89 1.59 10.44
N VAL A 17 11.61 1.91 10.32
CA VAL A 17 10.84 1.70 9.10
C VAL A 17 10.65 3.04 8.41
N MET A 18 10.99 3.09 7.12
CA MET A 18 10.91 4.31 6.33
C MET A 18 10.15 4.05 5.03
N PRO A 19 8.84 4.31 4.99
CA PRO A 19 8.11 4.38 3.73
C PRO A 19 8.68 5.46 2.82
N MET A 20 8.77 5.14 1.53
CA MET A 20 9.27 6.01 0.48
C MET A 20 8.27 6.01 -0.68
N LEU A 21 8.13 7.17 -1.33
CA LEU A 21 7.36 7.33 -2.55
C LEU A 21 8.32 7.59 -3.71
N ILE A 22 8.12 6.83 -4.78
CA ILE A 22 8.84 6.95 -6.03
C ILE A 22 7.83 7.27 -7.12
N TYR A 23 8.09 8.33 -7.89
CA TYR A 23 7.34 8.67 -9.08
C TYR A 23 7.89 7.88 -10.26
N ALA A 24 7.04 7.20 -11.01
CA ALA A 24 7.45 6.37 -12.14
C ALA A 24 6.72 6.81 -13.41
N THR A 25 7.49 6.87 -14.50
CA THR A 25 7.04 7.17 -15.88
C THR A 25 7.72 6.22 -16.85
N GLU A 26 7.32 6.27 -18.13
CA GLU A 26 8.03 5.56 -19.19
C GLU A 26 9.49 6.01 -19.34
N ALA A 27 9.81 7.27 -19.00
CA ALA A 27 11.16 7.81 -19.07
C ALA A 27 12.06 7.38 -17.89
N GLY A 28 11.48 6.81 -16.83
CA GLY A 28 12.22 6.38 -15.65
C GLY A 28 11.49 6.70 -14.34
N HIS A 29 12.23 6.72 -13.25
CA HIS A 29 11.69 6.90 -11.91
C HIS A 29 12.51 7.90 -11.09
N ALA A 30 11.84 8.61 -10.19
CA ALA A 30 12.44 9.61 -9.30
C ALA A 30 11.92 9.44 -7.88
N PHE A 31 12.83 9.57 -6.91
CA PHE A 31 12.44 9.66 -5.50
C PHE A 31 11.69 10.97 -5.24
N VAL A 32 10.52 10.90 -4.61
CA VAL A 32 9.66 12.07 -4.34
C VAL A 32 9.71 12.46 -2.87
N ASP A 33 9.42 11.52 -1.98
CA ASP A 33 9.23 11.80 -0.57
C ASP A 33 9.45 10.53 0.27
N ARG A 34 9.67 10.71 1.57
CA ARG A 34 9.82 9.65 2.57
C ARG A 34 9.29 10.10 3.91
N SER A 35 9.01 9.13 4.77
CA SER A 35 8.62 9.38 6.15
C SER A 35 9.22 8.28 7.02
N SER A 36 9.73 8.57 8.21
CA SER A 36 10.31 7.56 9.12
C SER A 36 9.46 7.36 10.37
N THR A 37 9.25 6.12 10.79
CA THR A 37 8.55 5.83 12.04
C THR A 37 9.27 6.47 13.24
N CYS A 38 8.50 7.09 14.13
CA CYS A 38 8.98 7.47 15.47
C CYS A 38 8.53 6.36 16.44
N PRO A 39 9.44 5.64 17.12
CA PRO A 39 9.03 4.69 18.14
C PRO A 39 8.18 5.38 19.22
N ALA A 40 7.12 4.73 19.70
CA ALA A 40 6.24 5.32 20.72
C ALA A 40 7.02 5.73 21.99
N VAL A 41 8.03 4.96 22.37
CA VAL A 41 8.89 5.26 23.53
C VAL A 41 9.79 6.49 23.32
N TRP A 42 9.88 7.04 22.10
CA TRP A 42 10.64 8.26 21.82
C TRP A 42 9.76 9.51 21.81
N THR A 43 8.43 9.38 21.67
CA THR A 43 7.55 10.56 21.63
C THR A 43 7.61 11.33 22.95
N THR A 44 7.83 10.63 24.06
CA THR A 44 8.01 11.19 25.41
C THR A 44 9.46 11.61 25.74
N ASP A 45 10.41 11.46 24.81
CA ASP A 45 11.83 11.85 25.00
C ASP A 45 12.28 12.87 23.95
N PRO A 46 12.04 14.19 24.20
CA PRO A 46 12.42 15.26 23.28
C PRO A 46 13.93 15.39 23.06
N ALA A 47 14.77 14.97 24.02
CA ALA A 47 16.22 15.02 23.86
C ALA A 47 16.68 13.98 22.85
N ARG A 48 16.17 12.76 22.95
CA ARG A 48 16.46 11.68 22.02
C ARG A 48 15.91 11.95 20.62
N ARG A 49 14.70 12.52 20.49
CA ARG A 49 14.16 12.94 19.18
C ARG A 49 15.05 13.98 18.50
N ARG A 50 15.48 15.01 19.24
CA ARG A 50 16.40 16.03 18.69
C ARG A 50 17.74 15.42 18.27
N ALA A 51 18.32 14.54 19.08
CA ALA A 51 19.56 13.84 18.73
C ALA A 51 19.43 12.98 17.47
N ALA A 52 18.24 12.41 17.23
CA ALA A 52 17.91 11.64 16.03
C ALA A 52 17.49 12.50 14.83
N GLY A 53 17.48 13.83 14.95
CA GLY A 53 17.03 14.75 13.89
C GLY A 53 15.53 14.66 13.60
N MET A 54 14.72 14.17 14.54
CA MET A 54 13.28 14.07 14.38
C MET A 54 12.60 15.41 14.72
N PRO A 55 11.62 15.86 13.89
CA PRO A 55 10.78 17.01 14.20
C PRO A 55 10.08 16.88 15.57
N ALA A 56 9.94 18.00 16.29
CA ALA A 56 9.41 18.01 17.65
C ALA A 56 7.90 17.67 17.73
N ASP A 57 7.18 17.93 16.65
CA ASP A 57 5.76 17.64 16.42
C ASP A 57 5.52 16.19 15.96
N ARG A 58 6.59 15.37 15.82
CA ARG A 58 6.46 14.02 15.31
C ARG A 58 6.00 13.03 16.38
N ASP A 59 4.75 12.62 16.25
CA ASP A 59 4.12 11.55 17.04
C ASP A 59 4.33 10.16 16.42
N PHE A 60 3.92 9.13 17.17
CA PHE A 60 3.88 7.76 16.67
C PHE A 60 2.87 7.65 15.52
N ALA A 61 3.31 7.08 14.41
CA ALA A 61 2.46 6.78 13.26
C ALA A 61 2.81 5.40 12.68
N THR A 62 1.78 4.65 12.34
CA THR A 62 1.90 3.35 11.67
C THR A 62 2.36 3.51 10.21
N LYS A 63 2.93 2.46 9.62
CA LYS A 63 3.36 2.44 8.20
C LYS A 63 2.26 2.90 7.23
N PRO A 64 0.99 2.48 7.34
CA PRO A 64 -0.10 3.00 6.51
C PRO A 64 -0.37 4.49 6.72
N GLN A 65 -0.38 4.97 7.97
CA GLN A 65 -0.56 6.40 8.26
C GLN A 65 0.59 7.25 7.69
N LEU A 66 1.83 6.76 7.76
CA LEU A 66 2.98 7.44 7.16
C LEU A 66 2.86 7.56 5.64
N VAL A 67 2.30 6.54 4.95
CA VAL A 67 2.04 6.64 3.50
C VAL A 67 0.91 7.60 3.20
N GLN A 68 -0.17 7.57 3.97
CA GLN A 68 -1.24 8.56 3.85
C GLN A 68 -0.68 9.99 3.96
N GLN A 69 0.15 10.26 4.97
CA GLN A 69 0.79 11.57 5.14
C GLN A 69 1.71 11.95 3.98
N ILE A 70 2.43 10.98 3.39
CA ILE A 70 3.24 11.23 2.18
C ILE A 70 2.33 11.62 1.02
N LEU A 71 1.24 10.87 0.79
CA LEU A 71 0.28 11.16 -0.28
C LEU A 71 -0.38 12.54 -0.09
N GLU A 72 -0.79 12.88 1.13
CA GLU A 72 -1.36 14.20 1.46
C GLU A 72 -0.39 15.33 1.12
N ARG A 73 0.91 15.19 1.44
CA ARG A 73 1.93 16.20 1.08
C ARG A 73 2.14 16.32 -0.42
N VAL A 74 2.14 15.20 -1.14
CA VAL A 74 2.34 15.14 -2.59
C VAL A 74 1.15 15.78 -3.32
N LEU A 75 -0.07 15.52 -2.85
CA LEU A 75 -1.29 16.17 -3.33
C LEU A 75 -1.29 17.66 -3.02
N ALA A 76 -0.89 18.07 -1.81
CA ALA A 76 -0.76 19.47 -1.44
C ALA A 76 0.31 20.22 -2.26
N ALA A 77 1.34 19.51 -2.71
CA ALA A 77 2.35 20.03 -3.62
C ALA A 77 1.92 20.04 -5.11
N ASN A 78 0.67 19.67 -5.42
CA ASN A 78 0.11 19.59 -6.77
C ASN A 78 0.91 18.66 -7.71
N VAL A 79 1.50 17.59 -7.16
CA VAL A 79 2.14 16.56 -7.98
C VAL A 79 1.04 15.80 -8.73
N VAL A 80 1.08 15.82 -10.05
CA VAL A 80 0.11 15.15 -10.91
C VAL A 80 0.50 13.70 -11.09
N PHE A 81 -0.38 12.76 -10.76
CA PHE A 81 -0.22 11.33 -11.05
C PHE A 81 -1.57 10.69 -11.33
N ALA A 82 -1.58 9.59 -12.10
CA ALA A 82 -2.83 8.92 -12.48
C ALA A 82 -3.29 7.89 -11.42
N TRP A 83 -2.34 7.19 -10.79
CA TRP A 83 -2.60 6.17 -9.78
C TRP A 83 -1.32 5.94 -8.96
N PHE A 84 -1.44 5.26 -7.82
CA PHE A 84 -0.29 4.80 -7.04
C PHE A 84 -0.40 3.32 -6.67
N ALA A 85 0.74 2.68 -6.41
CA ALA A 85 0.80 1.31 -5.90
C ALA A 85 1.48 1.24 -4.53
N ALA A 86 1.03 0.30 -3.69
CA ALA A 86 1.67 0.03 -2.41
C ALA A 86 1.61 -1.46 -2.02
N ASP A 87 2.61 -1.90 -1.25
CA ASP A 87 2.76 -3.29 -0.79
C ASP A 87 1.70 -3.72 0.26
N ALA A 88 1.67 -5.03 0.57
CA ALA A 88 0.67 -5.63 1.44
C ALA A 88 0.71 -5.15 2.90
N GLY A 89 1.88 -4.65 3.35
CA GLY A 89 2.01 -4.00 4.64
C GLY A 89 1.21 -2.70 4.74
N HIS A 90 0.87 -2.09 3.60
CA HIS A 90 -0.03 -0.93 3.54
C HIS A 90 -1.50 -1.35 3.43
N GLY A 91 -1.80 -2.49 2.80
CA GLY A 91 -3.16 -3.04 2.69
C GLY A 91 -3.72 -3.67 3.97
N ARG A 92 -2.87 -4.02 4.94
CA ARG A 92 -3.25 -4.55 6.27
C ARG A 92 -3.57 -3.48 7.32
N GLY A 93 -3.45 -2.19 6.99
CA GLY A 93 -3.66 -1.10 7.94
C GLY A 93 -5.10 -1.06 8.51
N PRO A 94 -5.31 -0.34 9.63
CA PRO A 94 -6.66 -0.07 10.14
C PRO A 94 -7.57 0.38 8.99
N GLY A 95 -8.80 -0.11 8.94
CA GLY A 95 -9.71 0.12 7.80
C GLY A 95 -9.80 1.58 7.37
N ALA A 96 -9.69 2.52 8.31
CA ALA A 96 -9.67 3.95 8.08
C ALA A 96 -8.43 4.46 7.29
N ALA A 97 -7.22 4.01 7.62
CA ALA A 97 -6.01 4.45 6.91
C ALA A 97 -5.96 3.89 5.47
N ARG A 98 -6.40 2.65 5.29
CA ARG A 98 -6.57 2.08 3.94
C ARG A 98 -7.65 2.84 3.15
N SER A 99 -8.78 3.12 3.79
CA SER A 99 -9.88 3.88 3.19
C SER A 99 -9.41 5.26 2.73
N ALA A 100 -8.71 6.01 3.57
CA ALA A 100 -8.18 7.33 3.24
C ALA A 100 -7.20 7.32 2.05
N MET A 101 -6.34 6.30 1.96
CA MET A 101 -5.49 6.12 0.79
C MET A 101 -6.32 5.88 -0.48
N THR A 102 -7.35 5.03 -0.40
CA THR A 102 -8.19 4.67 -1.55
C THR A 102 -9.17 5.75 -2.00
N THR A 103 -9.57 6.68 -1.13
CA THR A 103 -10.48 7.78 -1.50
C THR A 103 -9.76 8.96 -2.14
N SER A 104 -8.45 9.08 -1.94
CA SER A 104 -7.65 10.21 -2.43
C SER A 104 -7.28 10.13 -3.91
N SER A 105 -7.10 8.92 -4.45
CA SER A 105 -6.66 8.69 -5.83
C SER A 105 -6.84 7.21 -6.22
N PRO A 106 -6.94 6.88 -7.52
CA PRO A 106 -6.90 5.50 -7.99
C PRO A 106 -5.66 4.76 -7.49
N CYS A 107 -5.82 3.52 -7.05
CA CYS A 107 -4.72 2.79 -6.42
C CYS A 107 -4.72 1.29 -6.71
N VAL A 108 -3.53 0.70 -6.64
CA VAL A 108 -3.32 -0.76 -6.63
C VAL A 108 -2.64 -1.14 -5.33
N LEU A 109 -3.38 -1.76 -4.42
CA LEU A 109 -2.86 -2.18 -3.12
C LEU A 109 -2.76 -3.70 -3.08
N ALA A 110 -1.60 -4.21 -2.69
CA ALA A 110 -1.53 -5.59 -2.25
C ALA A 110 -2.30 -5.73 -0.92
N VAL A 111 -3.06 -6.82 -0.78
CA VAL A 111 -4.00 -7.04 0.34
C VAL A 111 -3.82 -8.44 0.91
N PRO A 112 -4.16 -8.67 2.20
CA PRO A 112 -4.19 -10.03 2.74
C PRO A 112 -5.19 -10.89 1.99
N VAL A 113 -4.91 -12.20 1.86
CA VAL A 113 -5.80 -13.12 1.14
C VAL A 113 -7.15 -13.32 1.86
N GLU A 114 -7.19 -13.00 3.15
CA GLU A 114 -8.35 -13.01 4.02
C GLU A 114 -9.11 -11.68 4.03
N LEU A 115 -8.73 -10.70 3.19
CA LEU A 115 -9.44 -9.41 3.14
C LEU A 115 -10.94 -9.69 2.92
N PRO A 116 -11.84 -9.19 3.79
CA PRO A 116 -13.27 -9.38 3.62
C PRO A 116 -13.77 -8.64 2.37
N LEU A 117 -14.34 -9.40 1.44
CA LEU A 117 -14.88 -8.91 0.18
C LEU A 117 -16.37 -9.24 0.07
N LEU A 118 -17.03 -8.54 -0.83
CA LEU A 118 -18.32 -8.91 -1.39
C LEU A 118 -18.10 -9.24 -2.87
N ASP A 119 -18.68 -10.33 -3.34
CA ASP A 119 -18.63 -10.70 -4.75
C ASP A 119 -19.57 -9.83 -5.60
N ALA A 120 -19.61 -10.08 -6.92
CA ALA A 120 -20.48 -9.36 -7.84
C ALA A 120 -22.00 -9.48 -7.53
N ARG A 121 -22.40 -10.41 -6.66
CA ARG A 121 -23.79 -10.59 -6.19
C ARG A 121 -24.01 -10.01 -4.79
N GLY A 122 -23.00 -9.36 -4.21
CA GLY A 122 -23.05 -8.82 -2.85
C GLY A 122 -22.87 -9.88 -1.75
N GLN A 123 -22.46 -11.11 -2.08
CA GLN A 123 -22.25 -12.17 -1.10
C GLN A 123 -20.87 -12.07 -0.46
N ALA A 124 -20.79 -12.36 0.84
CA ALA A 124 -19.52 -12.37 1.57
C ALA A 124 -18.53 -13.39 0.96
N SER A 125 -17.29 -12.94 0.75
CA SER A 125 -16.19 -13.71 0.17
C SER A 125 -14.84 -13.18 0.65
N CYS A 126 -13.75 -13.78 0.19
CA CYS A 126 -12.39 -13.26 0.36
C CYS A 126 -11.54 -13.58 -0.87
N CYS A 127 -10.30 -13.07 -0.93
CA CYS A 127 -9.43 -13.34 -2.07
C CYS A 127 -9.17 -14.84 -2.23
N LYS A 128 -8.99 -15.58 -1.12
CA LYS A 128 -8.78 -17.04 -1.16
C LYS A 128 -9.91 -17.77 -1.89
N ASP A 129 -11.17 -17.48 -1.57
CA ASP A 129 -12.33 -18.15 -2.17
C ASP A 129 -12.42 -17.87 -3.68
N ILE A 130 -12.10 -16.63 -4.09
CA ILE A 130 -12.07 -16.22 -5.49
C ILE A 130 -10.97 -16.97 -6.25
N LEU A 131 -9.80 -17.13 -5.64
CA LEU A 131 -8.67 -17.84 -6.24
C LEU A 131 -8.95 -19.34 -6.44
N THR A 132 -9.71 -19.96 -5.53
CA THR A 132 -9.96 -21.42 -5.58
C THR A 132 -11.28 -21.80 -6.27
N GLY A 133 -12.26 -20.90 -6.32
CA GLY A 133 -13.64 -21.25 -6.67
C GLY A 133 -14.12 -20.79 -8.05
N ARG A 134 -13.36 -19.96 -8.79
CA ARG A 134 -13.85 -19.33 -10.04
C ARG A 134 -12.94 -19.59 -11.24
N VAL A 135 -13.56 -19.79 -12.40
CA VAL A 135 -12.86 -19.77 -13.69
C VAL A 135 -12.57 -18.32 -14.05
N LEU A 136 -11.32 -17.91 -13.87
CA LEU A 136 -10.84 -16.60 -14.25
C LEU A 136 -10.39 -16.61 -15.72
N ARG A 137 -10.66 -15.52 -16.44
CA ARG A 137 -10.05 -15.29 -17.75
C ARG A 137 -8.66 -14.73 -17.53
N TRP A 138 -7.65 -15.49 -17.96
CA TRP A 138 -6.25 -15.14 -17.82
C TRP A 138 -5.73 -14.50 -19.10
N GLU A 139 -4.92 -13.46 -18.94
CA GLU A 139 -4.21 -12.79 -20.02
C GLU A 139 -2.71 -12.76 -19.72
N ARG A 140 -1.90 -13.19 -20.69
CA ARG A 140 -0.44 -13.16 -20.56
C ARG A 140 0.09 -11.77 -20.90
N ARG A 141 0.80 -11.16 -19.96
CA ARG A 141 1.42 -9.83 -20.12
C ARG A 141 2.89 -9.87 -19.73
N ALA A 142 3.71 -9.13 -20.48
CA ALA A 142 5.10 -8.87 -20.12
C ALA A 142 5.17 -7.78 -19.05
N VAL A 143 6.07 -7.93 -18.08
CA VAL A 143 6.33 -6.96 -17.02
C VAL A 143 7.79 -6.50 -17.10
N GLY A 144 8.00 -5.30 -17.64
CA GLY A 144 9.30 -4.64 -17.73
C GLY A 144 10.33 -5.36 -18.61
N GLY A 145 11.25 -4.59 -19.18
CA GLY A 145 12.45 -5.10 -19.86
C GLY A 145 13.68 -4.58 -19.13
N GLY A 146 14.15 -5.31 -18.12
CA GLY A 146 15.51 -5.13 -17.61
C GLY A 146 16.50 -5.90 -18.49
N GLY A 147 17.80 -5.65 -18.35
CA GLY A 147 18.87 -6.25 -19.17
C GLY A 147 18.95 -7.78 -19.24
N THR A 148 18.03 -8.50 -18.58
CA THR A 148 17.88 -9.96 -18.56
C THR A 148 16.63 -10.49 -19.27
N GLY A 149 15.88 -9.65 -19.99
CA GLY A 149 14.71 -10.04 -20.79
C GLY A 149 13.36 -9.72 -20.12
N HIS A 150 12.27 -10.04 -20.83
CA HIS A 150 10.91 -9.80 -20.36
C HIS A 150 10.40 -10.94 -19.48
N TRP A 151 9.92 -10.60 -18.28
CA TRP A 151 9.18 -11.54 -17.44
C TRP A 151 7.74 -11.63 -17.94
N LEU A 152 7.30 -12.82 -18.34
CA LEU A 152 5.91 -13.08 -18.70
C LEU A 152 5.16 -13.60 -17.47
N TYR A 153 4.01 -13.00 -17.20
CA TYR A 153 3.08 -13.47 -16.17
C TYR A 153 1.67 -13.55 -16.74
N ASP A 154 0.88 -14.49 -16.23
CA ASP A 154 -0.54 -14.54 -16.50
C ASP A 154 -1.28 -13.70 -15.44
N TRP A 155 -2.16 -12.82 -15.88
CA TRP A 155 -2.94 -11.92 -15.05
C TRP A 155 -4.43 -12.15 -15.22
N ALA A 156 -5.20 -11.96 -14.16
CA ALA A 156 -6.65 -11.93 -14.21
C ALA A 156 -7.19 -10.81 -13.33
N THR A 157 -8.34 -10.25 -13.71
CA THR A 157 -9.05 -9.24 -12.92
C THR A 157 -10.43 -9.76 -12.55
N HIS A 158 -10.86 -9.52 -11.31
CA HIS A 158 -12.19 -9.89 -10.84
C HIS A 158 -12.86 -8.72 -10.11
N ALA A 159 -14.04 -8.30 -10.56
CA ALA A 159 -14.79 -7.24 -9.88
C ALA A 159 -15.25 -7.72 -8.50
N VAL A 160 -15.02 -6.89 -7.48
CA VAL A 160 -15.36 -7.15 -6.08
C VAL A 160 -15.82 -5.86 -5.42
N THR A 161 -16.30 -5.93 -4.19
CA THR A 161 -16.39 -4.77 -3.29
C THR A 161 -15.67 -5.11 -2.01
N VAL A 162 -14.96 -4.16 -1.42
CA VAL A 162 -14.34 -4.39 -0.11
C VAL A 162 -15.43 -4.20 0.92
N LYS A 163 -15.62 -5.18 1.81
CA LYS A 163 -16.71 -5.12 2.79
C LYS A 163 -16.58 -3.84 3.64
N GLU A 164 -17.71 -3.18 3.88
CA GLU A 164 -17.81 -1.93 4.66
C GLU A 164 -17.04 -0.74 4.07
N GLN A 165 -16.53 -0.87 2.84
CA GLN A 165 -15.81 0.18 2.14
C GLN A 165 -16.29 0.22 0.69
N PRO A 166 -17.42 0.88 0.41
CA PRO A 166 -17.85 1.09 -0.96
C PRO A 166 -16.81 1.91 -1.72
N PRO A 167 -16.62 1.67 -3.02
CA PRO A 167 -15.74 2.51 -3.82
C PRO A 167 -16.27 3.95 -3.87
N THR A 168 -15.35 4.91 -4.02
CA THR A 168 -15.71 6.31 -4.30
C THR A 168 -16.51 6.40 -5.60
N GLU A 169 -17.40 7.39 -5.71
CA GLU A 169 -18.17 7.63 -6.93
C GLU A 169 -17.26 7.68 -8.18
N GLY A 170 -17.70 7.05 -9.26
CA GLY A 170 -16.93 6.90 -10.49
C GLY A 170 -15.81 5.85 -10.46
N HIS A 171 -15.58 5.18 -9.33
CA HIS A 171 -14.56 4.14 -9.18
C HIS A 171 -15.18 2.78 -8.83
N GLY A 172 -14.40 1.72 -9.01
CA GLY A 172 -14.77 0.35 -8.65
C GLY A 172 -13.61 -0.38 -7.98
N HIS A 173 -13.93 -1.46 -7.25
CA HIS A 173 -12.92 -2.36 -6.72
C HIS A 173 -12.76 -3.57 -7.62
N ALA A 174 -11.51 -3.93 -7.91
CA ALA A 174 -11.18 -5.14 -8.63
C ALA A 174 -10.00 -5.82 -7.93
N LEU A 175 -10.08 -7.15 -7.86
CA LEU A 175 -8.96 -8.00 -7.47
C LEU A 175 -8.11 -8.28 -8.70
N LEU A 176 -6.86 -7.80 -8.69
CA LEU A 176 -5.85 -8.13 -9.69
C LEU A 176 -5.04 -9.33 -9.20
N ILE A 177 -5.00 -10.40 -9.99
CA ILE A 177 -4.40 -11.68 -9.64
C ILE A 177 -3.28 -11.97 -10.63
N ARG A 178 -2.12 -12.42 -10.12
CA ARG A 178 -0.96 -12.83 -10.91
C ARG A 178 -0.64 -14.30 -10.65
N ARG A 179 -0.30 -15.06 -11.69
CA ARG A 179 0.37 -16.36 -11.59
C ARG A 179 1.57 -16.41 -12.54
N SER A 180 2.55 -17.26 -12.21
CA SER A 180 3.70 -17.60 -13.03
C SER A 180 3.36 -18.66 -14.06
#